data_AF-A0A7W0PQ47-F1
#
_entry.id   AF-A0A7W0PQ47-F1
#
_cell.length_a   1.000
_cell.length_b   1.000
_cell.length_c   1.000
_cell.angle_alpha   90.00
_cell.angle_beta   90.00
_cell.angle_gamma   90.00
#
_symmetry.space_group_name_H-M   'P 1'
#
loop_
_entity.id
_entity.type
_entity.pdbx_description
1 polymer ?
#
loop_
_entity_poly.entity_id
_entity_poly.type
_entity_poly.pdbx_seq_one_letter_code
_entity_poly.pdbx_strand_id
1 'polypeptide(L)'
;MAMTDETRRQELHALLGDLPQQSGGVGVKQIAVEERAGYIVETLVLDLNGIEPVPACFVRLRDQAGPFPVILYNHAHGGDYVLGKDELLLGRSALQPPPYADVLTGLGYAALCIDTWAFGERRGRSEGEIFREMLW
;
A
#
# COMPACT_ATOMS: atom_id res chain seq x y z
N MET A 1 10.67 1.69 36.43
CA MET A 1 11.75 1.68 35.42
C MET A 1 11.14 2.00 34.07
N ALA A 2 11.79 2.82 33.24
CA ALA A 2 11.30 3.07 31.88
C ALA A 2 11.38 1.78 31.06
N MET A 3 10.35 1.49 30.26
CA MET A 3 10.36 0.33 29.37
C MET A 3 11.39 0.49 28.26
N THR A 4 12.07 -0.61 27.91
CA THR A 4 12.98 -0.66 26.77
C THR A 4 12.20 -0.71 25.46
N ASP A 5 12.86 -0.41 24.34
CA ASP A 5 12.25 -0.49 23.00
C ASP A 5 11.75 -1.90 22.68
N GLU A 6 12.44 -2.93 23.15
CA GLU A 6 12.05 -4.32 22.95
C GLU A 6 10.79 -4.69 23.74
N THR A 7 10.67 -4.25 25.00
CA THR A 7 9.45 -4.47 25.78
C THR A 7 8.27 -3.72 25.18
N ARG A 8 8.47 -2.48 24.68
CA ARG A 8 7.41 -1.73 23.98
C ARG A 8 6.99 -2.41 22.67
N ARG A 9 7.93 -3.00 21.92
CA ARG A 9 7.62 -3.77 20.72
C ARG A 9 6.74 -4.97 21.07
N GLN A 10 7.11 -5.74 22.09
CA GLN A 10 6.34 -6.92 22.51
C GLN A 10 4.93 -6.53 22.97
N GLU A 11 4.80 -5.44 23.73
CA GLU A 11 3.50 -4.90 24.12
C GLU A 11 2.66 -4.48 22.90
N LEU A 12 3.24 -3.75 21.94
CA LEU A 12 2.55 -3.38 20.70
C LEU A 12 2.02 -4.62 19.97
N HIS A 13 2.87 -5.65 19.79
CA HIS A 13 2.44 -6.88 19.13
C HIS A 13 1.30 -7.59 19.87
N ALA A 14 1.34 -7.61 21.21
CA ALA A 14 0.26 -8.19 22.01
C ALA A 14 -1.06 -7.40 21.88
N LEU A 15 -1.00 -6.08 21.69
CA LEU A 15 -2.18 -5.22 21.53
C LEU A 15 -2.82 -5.32 20.13
N LEU A 16 -2.08 -5.80 19.12
CA LEU A 16 -2.61 -5.99 17.76
C LEU A 16 -3.52 -7.22 17.63
N GLY A 17 -3.63 -8.03 18.69
CA GLY A 17 -4.43 -9.26 18.70
C GLY A 17 -3.72 -10.41 17.99
N ASP A 18 -4.51 -11.37 17.50
CA ASP A 18 -3.98 -12.51 16.74
C ASP A 18 -3.44 -12.01 15.39
N LEU A 19 -2.12 -12.03 15.26
CA LEU A 19 -1.47 -11.68 14.00
C LEU A 19 -1.62 -12.83 13.00
N PRO A 20 -1.86 -12.55 11.72
CA PRO A 20 -1.96 -13.59 10.71
C PRO A 20 -0.67 -14.42 10.72
N GLN A 21 -0.82 -15.73 10.58
CA GLN A 21 0.33 -16.61 10.39
C GLN A 21 1.14 -16.06 9.23
N GLN A 22 2.45 -15.88 9.42
CA GLN A 22 3.32 -15.48 8.33
C GLN A 22 3.24 -16.58 7.26
N SER A 23 2.49 -16.31 6.20
CA SER A 23 2.48 -17.15 5.01
C SER A 23 3.87 -17.08 4.36
N GLY A 24 4.20 -18.04 3.50
CA GLY A 24 5.42 -17.99 2.70
C GLY A 24 5.63 -16.62 2.04
N GLY A 25 6.88 -16.28 1.73
CA GLY A 25 7.28 -14.93 1.32
C GLY A 25 6.40 -14.27 0.25
N VAL A 26 6.50 -12.95 0.13
CA VAL A 26 5.64 -12.11 -0.73
C VAL A 26 5.66 -12.58 -2.19
N GLY A 27 4.49 -12.91 -2.72
CA GLY A 27 4.29 -13.18 -4.15
C GLY A 27 4.02 -11.88 -4.92
N VAL A 28 4.56 -11.76 -6.13
CA VAL A 28 4.38 -10.56 -6.98
C VAL A 28 4.07 -10.98 -8.42
N LYS A 29 3.00 -10.41 -8.98
CA LYS A 29 2.67 -10.52 -10.40
C LYS A 29 2.54 -9.11 -11.00
N GLN A 30 3.37 -8.79 -11.98
CA GLN A 30 3.22 -7.57 -12.76
C GLN A 30 2.11 -7.75 -13.81
N ILE A 31 1.20 -6.79 -13.86
CA ILE A 31 0.06 -6.76 -14.78
C ILE A 31 0.33 -5.84 -15.97
N ALA A 32 0.85 -4.64 -15.68
CA ALA A 32 1.11 -3.62 -16.70
C ALA A 32 2.28 -2.73 -16.32
N VAL A 33 2.85 -2.07 -17.33
CA VAL A 33 3.87 -1.03 -17.17
C VAL A 33 3.47 0.13 -18.07
N GLU A 34 3.43 1.32 -17.51
CA GLU A 34 3.06 2.56 -18.19
C GLU A 34 4.12 3.64 -17.96
N GLU A 35 4.50 4.35 -19.02
CA GLU A 35 5.36 5.52 -18.89
C GLU A 35 4.52 6.79 -18.69
N ARG A 36 4.82 7.54 -17.63
CA ARG A 36 4.22 8.86 -17.34
C ARG A 36 5.29 9.92 -17.25
N ALA A 37 4.98 11.20 -17.51
CA ALA A 37 5.98 12.26 -17.49
C ALA A 37 6.81 12.22 -16.19
N GLY A 38 8.11 11.92 -16.29
CA GLY A 38 9.05 11.83 -15.17
C GLY A 38 9.22 10.45 -14.50
N TYR A 39 8.28 9.51 -14.63
CA TYR A 39 8.34 8.21 -13.94
C TYR A 39 7.66 7.07 -14.68
N ILE A 40 7.90 5.84 -14.24
CA ILE A 40 7.25 4.63 -14.72
C ILE A 40 6.30 4.14 -13.64
N VAL A 41 5.11 3.71 -14.05
CA VAL A 41 4.11 3.05 -13.21
C VAL A 41 4.08 1.58 -13.55
N GLU A 42 4.19 0.74 -12.54
CA GLU A 42 3.99 -0.70 -12.63
C GLU A 42 2.73 -1.07 -11.85
N THR A 43 1.75 -1.63 -12.54
CA THR A 43 0.55 -2.19 -11.91
C THR A 43 0.85 -3.62 -11.52
N LEU A 44 0.70 -3.92 -10.23
CA LEU A 44 1.07 -5.19 -9.62
C LEU A 44 -0.13 -5.82 -8.93
N VAL A 45 -0.08 -7.13 -8.75
CA VAL A 45 -0.92 -7.89 -7.82
C VAL A 45 0.00 -8.66 -6.90
N LEU A 46 -0.14 -8.44 -5.60
CA LEU A 46 0.69 -9.02 -4.55
C LEU A 46 -0.06 -10.12 -3.81
N ASP A 47 0.67 -11.13 -3.35
CA ASP A 47 0.20 -12.06 -2.32
C ASP A 47 0.90 -11.73 -1.01
N LEU A 48 0.14 -11.16 -0.06
CA LEU A 48 0.66 -10.62 1.20
C LEU A 48 0.12 -11.30 2.45
N ASN A 49 -1.09 -11.88 2.37
CA ASN A 49 -1.84 -12.32 3.54
C ASN A 49 -2.36 -13.75 3.41
N GLY A 50 -2.20 -14.39 2.25
CA GLY A 50 -2.73 -15.74 2.00
C GLY A 50 -4.26 -15.86 1.98
N ILE A 51 -4.98 -14.74 2.00
CA ILE A 51 -6.46 -14.67 2.00
C ILE A 51 -6.95 -14.22 0.64
N GLU A 52 -6.49 -13.06 0.17
CA GLU A 52 -6.88 -12.54 -1.14
C GLU A 52 -5.77 -11.74 -1.81
N PRO A 53 -5.77 -11.66 -3.17
CA PRO A 53 -4.81 -10.86 -3.90
C PRO A 53 -4.90 -9.38 -3.52
N VAL A 54 -3.74 -8.71 -3.49
CA VAL A 54 -3.61 -7.29 -3.12
C VAL A 54 -3.13 -6.50 -4.33
N PRO A 55 -4.04 -5.80 -5.05
CA PRO A 55 -3.67 -4.88 -6.13
C PRO A 55 -2.77 -3.76 -5.60
N ALA A 56 -1.77 -3.41 -6.39
CA ALA A 56 -0.75 -2.46 -6.00
C ALA A 56 -0.26 -1.63 -7.19
N CYS A 57 0.25 -0.45 -6.89
CA CYS A 57 0.88 0.47 -7.81
C CYS A 57 2.29 0.75 -7.32
N PHE A 58 3.29 0.43 -8.12
CA PHE A 58 4.67 0.79 -7.88
C PHE A 58 5.10 1.88 -8.86
N VAL A 59 5.63 2.98 -8.37
CA VAL A 59 6.18 4.06 -9.20
C VAL A 59 7.68 4.16 -8.98
N ARG A 60 8.43 4.32 -10.07
CA ARG A 60 9.88 4.47 -10.02
C ARG A 60 10.38 5.46 -11.06
N LEU A 61 11.59 5.95 -10.85
CA LEU A 61 12.24 6.87 -11.75
C LEU A 61 12.43 6.23 -13.13
N ARG A 62 12.15 7.02 -14.17
CA ARG A 62 12.28 6.58 -15.57
C ARG A 62 13.75 6.42 -15.98
N ASP A 63 14.56 7.42 -15.68
CA ASP A 63 15.90 7.57 -16.24
C ASP A 63 17.01 7.05 -15.32
N GLN A 64 16.65 6.24 -14.32
CA GLN A 64 17.60 5.67 -13.36
C GLN A 64 17.40 4.15 -13.26
N ALA A 65 18.51 3.42 -13.22
CA ALA A 65 18.53 2.02 -12.83
C ALA A 65 18.62 1.93 -11.30
N GLY A 66 17.87 1.00 -10.70
CA GLY A 66 17.84 0.81 -9.25
C GLY A 66 19.16 0.27 -8.65
N PRO A 67 19.21 0.04 -7.33
CA PRO A 67 18.09 0.07 -6.37
C PRO A 67 17.64 1.50 -6.01
N PHE A 68 16.34 1.66 -5.75
CA PHE A 68 15.75 2.92 -5.32
C PHE A 68 15.46 2.89 -3.81
N PRO A 69 15.60 4.01 -3.09
CA PRO A 69 14.89 4.16 -1.83
C PRO A 69 13.38 4.16 -2.12
N VAL A 70 12.63 3.32 -1.41
CA VAL A 70 11.18 3.12 -1.63
C VAL A 70 10.38 3.64 -0.44
N ILE A 71 9.37 4.45 -0.72
CA ILE A 71 8.36 4.86 0.25
C ILE A 71 7.12 3.96 0.11
N LEU A 72 6.74 3.29 1.21
CA LEU A 72 5.45 2.63 1.29
C LEU A 72 4.38 3.68 1.62
N TYR A 73 3.56 4.02 0.63
CA TYR A 73 2.47 4.98 0.76
C TYR A 73 1.16 4.26 1.07
N ASN A 74 0.52 4.62 2.19
CA ASN A 74 -0.82 4.16 2.53
C ASN A 74 -1.82 5.24 2.15
N HIS A 75 -2.77 4.91 1.28
CA HIS A 75 -3.81 5.85 0.88
C HIS A 75 -4.73 6.19 2.06
N ALA A 76 -5.36 7.36 2.02
CA ALA A 76 -6.33 7.74 3.03
C ALA A 76 -7.60 6.88 2.93
N HIS A 77 -8.24 6.61 4.07
CA HIS A 77 -9.59 6.04 4.07
C HIS A 77 -10.55 6.98 3.35
N GLY A 78 -10.64 8.23 3.81
CA GLY A 78 -11.21 9.33 3.05
C GLY A 78 -12.71 9.28 2.68
N GLY A 79 -13.39 8.16 2.91
CA GLY A 79 -14.76 7.90 2.46
C GLY A 79 -14.88 7.58 0.97
N ASP A 80 -13.75 7.59 0.24
CA ASP A 80 -13.70 7.28 -1.18
C ASP A 80 -13.17 5.86 -1.37
N TYR A 81 -14.10 4.90 -1.29
CA TYR A 81 -13.78 3.48 -1.47
C TYR A 81 -13.27 3.18 -2.88
N VAL A 82 -13.53 4.04 -3.87
CA VAL A 82 -13.15 3.83 -5.27
C VAL A 82 -11.68 4.11 -5.48
N LEU A 83 -11.15 5.16 -4.86
CA LEU A 83 -9.81 5.70 -5.16
C LEU A 83 -8.68 4.72 -4.80
N GLY A 84 -8.66 4.20 -3.58
CA GLY A 84 -7.67 3.23 -3.13
C GLY A 84 -6.22 3.63 -3.44
N LYS A 85 -5.43 2.69 -3.96
CA LYS A 85 -4.03 2.87 -4.35
C LYS A 85 -3.82 3.94 -5.41
N ASP A 86 -4.83 4.23 -6.22
CA ASP A 86 -4.73 5.21 -7.30
C ASP A 86 -4.60 6.64 -6.73
N GLU A 87 -4.88 6.84 -5.43
CA GLU A 87 -4.58 8.08 -4.71
C GLU A 87 -3.11 8.49 -4.85
N LEU A 88 -2.18 7.53 -4.91
CA LEU A 88 -0.75 7.82 -5.10
C LEU A 88 -0.51 8.59 -6.41
N LEU A 89 -1.27 8.26 -7.46
CA LEU A 89 -1.13 8.80 -8.81
C LEU A 89 -2.05 10.00 -9.07
N LEU A 90 -3.25 10.00 -8.49
CA LEU A 90 -4.31 10.97 -8.78
C LEU A 90 -4.44 12.03 -7.68
N GLY A 91 -3.91 11.75 -6.49
CA GLY A 91 -4.11 12.56 -5.29
C GLY A 91 -5.56 12.49 -4.79
N ARG A 92 -5.87 13.35 -3.82
CA ARG A 92 -7.23 13.60 -3.34
C ARG A 92 -7.39 15.06 -2.97
N SER A 93 -8.61 15.59 -3.02
CA SER A 93 -8.89 17.01 -2.72
C SER A 93 -8.49 17.45 -1.31
N ALA A 94 -8.45 16.51 -0.36
CA ALA A 94 -8.03 16.76 1.01
C ALA A 94 -6.50 16.77 1.21
N LEU A 95 -5.71 16.41 0.19
CA LEU A 95 -4.24 16.43 0.23
C LEU A 95 -3.69 17.51 -0.70
N GLN A 96 -2.43 17.89 -0.48
CA GLN A 96 -1.77 18.91 -1.28
C GLN A 96 -1.45 18.38 -2.68
N PRO A 97 -1.69 19.17 -3.75
CA PRO A 97 -1.16 18.87 -5.07
C PRO A 97 0.34 19.26 -5.18
N PRO A 98 1.12 18.64 -6.09
CA PRO A 98 0.72 17.54 -6.98
C PRO A 98 0.65 16.18 -6.24
N PRO A 99 0.10 15.13 -6.87
CA PRO A 99 0.06 13.78 -6.28
C PRO A 99 1.44 13.27 -5.84
N TYR A 100 1.44 12.38 -4.84
CA TYR A 100 2.69 11.93 -4.22
C TYR A 100 3.59 11.13 -5.17
N ALA A 101 3.07 10.50 -6.22
CA ALA A 101 3.91 9.88 -7.24
C ALA A 101 4.84 10.90 -7.91
N ASP A 102 4.31 12.05 -8.32
CA ASP A 102 5.11 13.13 -8.93
C ASP A 102 6.14 13.70 -7.95
N VAL A 103 5.71 13.97 -6.71
CA VAL A 103 6.59 14.54 -5.68
C VAL A 103 7.72 13.58 -5.34
N LEU A 104 7.40 12.31 -5.02
CA LEU A 104 8.38 11.35 -4.54
C LEU A 104 9.38 10.97 -5.64
N THR A 105 8.90 10.73 -6.86
CA THR A 105 9.79 10.41 -7.99
C THR A 105 10.66 11.60 -8.39
N GLY A 106 10.12 12.83 -8.34
CA GLY A 106 10.90 14.06 -8.54
C GLY A 106 11.99 14.28 -7.47
N LEU A 107 11.82 13.70 -6.28
CA LEU A 107 12.80 13.74 -5.19
C LEU A 107 13.80 12.57 -5.21
N GLY A 108 13.72 11.65 -6.18
CA GLY A 108 14.63 10.50 -6.24
C GLY A 108 14.13 9.25 -5.51
N TYR A 109 12.87 9.23 -5.06
CA TYR A 109 12.27 8.09 -4.39
C TYR A 109 11.36 7.31 -5.34
N ALA A 110 11.40 5.98 -5.24
CA ALA A 110 10.31 5.15 -5.71
C ALA A 110 9.22 5.09 -4.64
N ALA A 111 7.99 4.70 -5.01
CA ALA A 111 6.91 4.52 -4.05
C ALA A 111 6.04 3.32 -4.40
N LEU A 112 5.56 2.62 -3.37
CA LEU A 112 4.61 1.52 -3.48
C LEU A 112 3.34 1.89 -2.74
N CYS A 113 2.19 1.72 -3.37
CA CYS A 113 0.89 1.80 -2.71
C CYS A 113 0.07 0.55 -3.01
N ILE A 114 -0.65 0.06 -2.01
CA ILE A 114 -1.54 -1.10 -2.13
C ILE A 114 -2.98 -0.68 -1.89
N ASP A 115 -3.93 -1.40 -2.47
CA ASP A 115 -5.31 -1.31 -2.05
C ASP A 115 -5.48 -1.93 -0.66
N THR A 116 -5.93 -1.12 0.29
CA THR A 116 -6.37 -1.63 1.60
C THR A 116 -7.72 -2.36 1.46
N TRP A 117 -8.10 -3.13 2.49
CA TRP A 117 -9.36 -3.87 2.50
C TRP A 117 -10.55 -2.95 2.23
N ALA A 118 -11.49 -3.37 1.37
CA ALA A 118 -12.65 -2.60 0.90
C ALA A 118 -12.36 -1.39 -0.01
N PHE A 119 -11.11 -1.14 -0.41
CA PHE A 119 -10.75 0.01 -1.26
C PHE A 119 -10.27 -0.41 -2.65
N GLY A 120 -10.40 0.51 -3.61
CA GLY A 120 -9.89 0.35 -4.98
C GLY A 120 -10.42 -0.90 -5.65
N GLU A 121 -9.51 -1.76 -6.08
CA GLU A 121 -9.82 -3.02 -6.74
C GLU A 121 -10.21 -4.14 -5.75
N ARG A 122 -10.10 -3.90 -4.43
CA ARG A 122 -10.53 -4.82 -3.35
C ARG A 122 -11.90 -4.47 -2.78
N ARG A 123 -12.65 -3.61 -3.45
CA ARG A 123 -14.07 -3.36 -3.18
C ARG A 123 -14.93 -4.59 -3.47
N GLY A 124 -16.19 -4.54 -3.04
CA GLY A 124 -17.21 -5.56 -3.31
C GLY A 124 -17.89 -6.05 -2.04
N ARG A 125 -17.17 -5.96 -0.91
CA ARG A 125 -17.71 -6.09 0.45
C ARG A 125 -17.53 -4.76 1.18
N SER A 126 -18.51 -4.40 1.99
CA SER A 126 -18.40 -3.30 2.93
C SER A 126 -17.42 -3.64 4.05
N GLU A 127 -16.85 -2.62 4.69
CA GLU A 127 -15.98 -2.80 5.86
C GLU A 127 -16.65 -3.61 6.97
N GLY A 128 -17.95 -3.41 7.18
CA GLY A 128 -18.72 -4.17 8.17
C GLY A 128 -18.87 -5.65 7.81
N GLU A 129 -18.99 -5.98 6.52
CA GLU A 129 -18.99 -7.39 6.06
C GLU A 129 -17.61 -8.01 6.27
N ILE A 130 -16.54 -7.35 5.85
CA ILE A 130 -15.17 -7.83 6.04
C ILE A 130 -14.87 -8.02 7.54
N PHE A 131 -15.21 -7.03 8.37
CA PHE A 131 -15.01 -7.14 9.82
C PHE A 131 -15.73 -8.35 10.40
N ARG A 132 -16.98 -8.60 10.01
CA ARG A 132 -17.73 -9.78 10.47
C ARG A 132 -17.11 -11.08 9.97
N GLU A 133 -16.68 -11.14 8.70
CA GLU A 133 -16.00 -12.32 8.15
C GLU A 133 -14.71 -12.67 8.90
N MET A 134 -14.00 -11.67 9.43
CA MET A 134 -12.74 -11.86 10.14
C MET A 134 -12.90 -12.25 11.63
N LEU A 135 -14.13 -12.25 12.17
CA LEU A 135 -14.43 -12.66 13.55
C LEU A 135 -14.74 -14.16 13.71
N TRP A 136 -14.93 -14.88 12.60
CA TRP A 136 -15.34 -16.29 12.56
C TRP A 136 -14.33 -17.13 11.78
#